data_AF-A0A5J5C5C2-F1
#
_entry.id   AF-A0A5J5C5C2-F1
#
_cell.length_a   1.000
_cell.length_b   1.000
_cell.length_c   1.000
_cell.angle_alpha   90.00
_cell.angle_beta   90.00
_cell.angle_gamma   90.00
#
_symmetry.space_group_name_H-M   'P 1'
#
loop_
_entity.id
_entity.type
_entity.pdbx_description
1 polymer ?
#
loop_
_entity_poly.entity_id
_entity_poly.type
_entity_poly.pdbx_seq_one_letter_code
_entity_poly.pdbx_strand_id
1 'polypeptide(L)'
;MNGGGVSGGLAVIGVLGLSMVIAARWRSDRMSNEAYARDWDAGESADPLGEFCNTDTNISSNSPISANIGRLLPRLVSGASLNGFISTSYGKAKNKLYGLAQCRGDISSNDCSSCIQDAAKEIRKRCPNQADARIWYDYCFLRYTTNNFFGEVDTYVGIFYYNVEDVTDPKAFNKKLGALMDKINSEAVVPAIANKALGKGKTKVSPFVTIYALVQCTRDLSPQSCGECLATATGNFPNICDNKKGCRVLYSSCYVRYEVFPFFFPLGSQESLANTSMAYYRSIVSKP
;
A
#
# COMPACT_ATOMS: atom_id res chain seq x y z
N MET A 1 -78.12 45.33 10.92
CA MET A 1 -77.57 46.35 9.99
C MET A 1 -76.12 46.59 10.38
N ASN A 2 -75.26 46.47 9.37
CA ASN A 2 -73.82 46.77 9.27
C ASN A 2 -73.10 47.50 10.42
N GLY A 3 -71.87 47.05 10.69
CA GLY A 3 -70.70 47.87 10.36
C GLY A 3 -69.59 48.04 11.42
N GLY A 4 -68.34 47.75 11.00
CA GLY A 4 -67.07 48.28 11.53
C GLY A 4 -66.45 47.49 12.70
N GLY A 5 -65.28 46.85 12.61
CA GLY A 5 -63.94 47.38 12.28
C GLY A 5 -63.36 48.02 13.56
N VAL A 6 -62.18 47.67 14.13
CA VAL A 6 -60.82 47.73 13.55
C VAL A 6 -59.80 46.97 14.47
N SER A 7 -58.78 46.39 13.81
CA SER A 7 -57.42 45.91 14.18
C SER A 7 -56.92 45.73 15.63
N GLY A 8 -56.19 44.62 15.83
CA GLY A 8 -54.76 44.66 16.20
C GLY A 8 -54.37 44.05 17.55
N GLY A 9 -53.52 43.01 17.52
CA GLY A 9 -52.73 42.60 18.69
C GLY A 9 -52.47 41.09 18.82
N LEU A 10 -51.21 40.70 18.61
CA LEU A 10 -50.65 39.34 18.64
C LEU A 10 -50.97 38.52 19.91
N ALA A 11 -51.22 37.22 19.70
CA ALA A 11 -50.69 36.19 20.59
C ALA A 11 -50.53 34.85 19.84
N VAL A 12 -49.29 34.35 19.94
CA VAL A 12 -48.75 33.05 19.56
C VAL A 12 -49.66 31.89 19.98
N ILE A 13 -49.78 30.83 19.16
CA ILE A 13 -49.80 29.40 19.56
C ILE A 13 -49.82 28.50 18.30
N GLY A 14 -48.80 27.64 18.19
CA GLY A 14 -48.90 26.26 17.71
C GLY A 14 -49.23 25.99 16.24
N VAL A 15 -48.20 25.94 15.39
CA VAL A 15 -48.27 25.12 14.16
C VAL A 15 -47.56 23.80 14.44
N LEU A 16 -48.35 22.73 14.45
CA LEU A 16 -47.93 21.34 14.53
C LEU A 16 -46.95 21.03 13.40
N GLY A 17 -45.70 20.75 13.77
CA GLY A 17 -44.70 20.20 12.86
C GLY A 17 -45.06 18.77 12.46
N LEU A 18 -45.35 18.55 11.19
CA LEU A 18 -45.25 17.22 10.58
C LEU A 18 -43.77 16.83 10.53
N SER A 19 -43.32 16.00 11.47
CA SER A 19 -42.10 15.22 11.30
C SER A 19 -42.50 13.80 10.86
N MET A 20 -42.32 13.51 9.57
CA MET A 20 -42.31 12.13 9.08
C MET A 20 -41.10 11.41 9.69
N VAL A 21 -41.34 10.57 10.69
CA VAL A 21 -40.37 9.57 11.14
C VAL A 21 -40.53 8.36 10.23
N ILE A 22 -39.71 8.28 9.18
CA ILE A 22 -39.50 7.03 8.45
C ILE A 22 -38.43 6.26 9.20
N ALA A 23 -38.87 5.32 10.03
CA ALA A 23 -38.00 4.30 10.62
C ALA A 23 -37.58 3.30 9.53
N ALA A 24 -36.38 3.46 8.98
CA ALA A 24 -35.77 2.46 8.13
C ALA A 24 -35.26 1.30 8.99
N ARG A 25 -36.00 0.20 8.92
CA ARG A 25 -35.73 -1.09 9.56
C ARG A 25 -34.54 -1.76 8.89
N TRP A 26 -33.40 -1.82 9.58
CA TRP A 26 -32.25 -2.61 9.13
C TRP A 26 -32.60 -4.10 9.18
N ARG A 27 -32.77 -4.71 8.01
CA ARG A 27 -32.85 -6.15 7.81
C ARG A 27 -31.48 -6.60 7.31
N SER A 28 -30.84 -7.49 8.08
CA SER A 28 -29.74 -8.32 7.61
C SER A 28 -30.19 -9.05 6.34
N ASP A 29 -29.43 -8.92 5.26
CA ASP A 29 -28.85 -10.06 4.55
C ASP A 29 -28.14 -9.62 3.26
N ARG A 30 -27.12 -10.43 2.92
CA ARG A 30 -26.49 -10.64 1.61
C ARG A 30 -25.22 -9.82 1.32
N MET A 31 -24.11 -10.49 1.63
CA MET A 31 -22.79 -10.27 1.05
C MET A 31 -22.83 -10.37 -0.48
N SER A 32 -22.47 -9.29 -1.18
CA SER A 32 -22.02 -9.35 -2.57
C SER A 32 -21.22 -8.09 -2.92
N ASN A 33 -19.97 -8.32 -3.33
CA ASN A 33 -19.12 -7.49 -4.18
C ASN A 33 -19.61 -6.05 -4.50
N GLU A 34 -19.07 -5.07 -3.79
CA GLU A 34 -18.95 -3.70 -4.33
C GLU A 34 -17.51 -3.24 -4.16
N ALA A 35 -16.86 -3.04 -5.31
CA ALA A 35 -15.52 -2.49 -5.43
C ALA A 35 -15.56 -1.01 -5.05
N TYR A 36 -14.81 -0.65 -4.02
CA TYR A 36 -14.68 0.72 -3.56
C TYR A 36 -13.80 1.51 -4.56
N ALA A 37 -14.43 2.34 -5.40
CA ALA A 37 -13.75 3.42 -6.09
C ALA A 37 -13.81 4.66 -5.18
N ARG A 38 -12.67 5.12 -4.65
CA ARG A 38 -12.57 6.33 -3.83
C ARG A 38 -11.88 7.46 -4.57
N ASP A 39 -12.54 8.61 -4.52
CA ASP A 39 -12.04 9.93 -4.86
C ASP A 39 -10.84 10.28 -3.96
N TRP A 40 -9.78 10.87 -4.52
CA TRP A 40 -8.62 11.30 -3.76
C TRP A 40 -8.83 12.71 -3.21
N ASP A 41 -9.67 12.86 -2.20
CA ASP A 41 -9.65 14.04 -1.34
C ASP A 41 -8.58 13.87 -0.25
N ALA A 42 -7.75 14.89 -0.09
CA ALA A 42 -6.69 14.96 0.90
C ALA A 42 -7.27 14.89 2.32
N GLY A 43 -7.33 13.69 2.90
CA GLY A 43 -7.82 13.49 4.26
C GLY A 43 -8.33 12.08 4.59
N GLU A 44 -8.56 11.22 3.59
CA GLU A 44 -8.95 9.83 3.80
C GLU A 44 -7.76 8.89 3.55
N SER A 45 -7.48 7.99 4.51
CA SER A 45 -6.38 7.00 4.45
C SER A 45 -6.43 6.25 3.12
N ALA A 46 -5.33 6.25 2.35
CA ALA A 46 -5.19 5.32 1.24
C ALA A 46 -5.43 3.90 1.78
N ASP A 47 -6.22 3.07 1.08
CA ASP A 47 -6.40 1.68 1.49
C ASP A 47 -5.08 0.90 1.28
N PRO A 48 -4.75 -0.08 2.14
CA PRO A 48 -3.57 -0.91 1.93
C PRO A 48 -3.67 -1.68 0.61
N LEU A 49 -2.53 -1.86 -0.06
CA LEU A 49 -2.37 -2.78 -1.19
C LEU A 49 -2.46 -4.25 -0.77
N GLY A 50 -2.54 -4.52 0.54
CA GLY A 50 -2.87 -5.82 1.08
C GLY A 50 -2.08 -6.12 2.34
N GLU A 51 -2.41 -7.26 2.92
CA GLU A 51 -1.85 -7.72 4.18
C GLU A 51 -1.56 -9.22 4.15
N PHE A 52 -0.68 -9.65 5.04
CA PHE A 52 -0.48 -11.05 5.36
C PHE A 52 -0.47 -11.22 6.88
N CYS A 53 -1.39 -12.06 7.37
CA CYS A 53 -1.45 -12.48 8.75
C CYS A 53 -1.09 -13.97 8.82
N ASN A 54 0.02 -14.32 9.47
CA ASN A 54 0.44 -15.70 9.59
C ASN A 54 -0.38 -16.42 10.68
N THR A 55 -1.31 -17.27 10.25
CA THR A 55 -2.25 -17.98 11.14
C THR A 55 -1.58 -18.98 12.08
N ASP A 56 -0.37 -19.42 11.77
CA ASP A 56 0.39 -20.35 12.62
C ASP A 56 1.07 -19.63 13.81
N THR A 57 0.98 -18.31 13.85
CA THR A 57 1.56 -17.46 14.90
C THR A 57 0.52 -16.80 15.79
N ASN A 58 -0.64 -17.45 15.95
CA ASN A 58 -1.74 -16.91 16.76
C ASN A 58 -1.32 -16.74 18.23
N ILE A 59 -1.63 -15.57 18.80
CA ILE A 59 -1.38 -15.18 20.19
C ILE A 59 -2.67 -14.72 20.86
N SER A 60 -2.75 -14.84 22.19
CA SER A 60 -3.83 -14.22 22.94
C SER A 60 -3.64 -12.69 23.03
N SER A 61 -4.75 -11.96 23.11
CA SER A 61 -4.74 -10.49 23.21
C SER A 61 -4.02 -9.97 24.46
N ASN A 62 -4.02 -10.74 25.55
CA ASN A 62 -3.34 -10.44 26.82
C ASN A 62 -1.92 -11.02 26.92
N SER A 63 -1.39 -11.63 25.86
CA SER A 63 -0.05 -12.21 25.88
C SER A 63 1.04 -11.12 25.99
N PRO A 64 2.21 -11.45 26.57
CA PRO A 64 3.36 -10.55 26.55
C PRO A 64 3.79 -10.14 25.13
N ILE A 65 3.59 -11.01 24.13
CA ILE A 65 3.87 -10.71 22.73
C ILE A 65 2.94 -9.62 22.22
N SER A 66 1.63 -9.72 22.47
CA SER A 66 0.65 -8.69 22.11
C SER A 66 1.02 -7.31 22.70
N ALA A 67 1.39 -7.28 23.98
CA ALA A 67 1.88 -6.05 24.62
C ALA A 67 3.17 -5.51 23.96
N ASN A 68 4.10 -6.40 23.60
CA ASN A 68 5.33 -6.03 22.92
C ASN A 68 5.09 -5.50 21.50
N ILE A 69 4.10 -6.02 20.75
CA ILE A 69 3.69 -5.45 19.45
C ILE A 69 3.22 -4.00 19.65
N GLY A 70 2.39 -3.77 20.67
CA GLY A 70 1.91 -2.42 21.02
C GLY A 70 3.02 -1.42 21.39
N ARG A 71 4.21 -1.91 21.79
CA ARG A 71 5.39 -1.09 22.07
C ARG A 71 6.36 -0.98 20.89
N LEU A 72 6.37 -1.99 20.01
CA LEU A 72 7.18 -2.01 18.79
C LEU A 72 6.64 -1.03 17.74
N LEU A 73 5.32 -1.02 17.51
CA LEU A 73 4.72 -0.21 16.44
C LEU A 73 5.01 1.30 16.57
N PRO A 74 4.89 1.95 17.73
CA PRO A 74 5.26 3.37 17.86
C PRO A 74 6.75 3.64 17.58
N ARG A 75 7.63 2.69 17.89
CA ARG A 75 9.07 2.81 17.58
C ARG A 75 9.31 2.75 16.06
N LEU A 76 8.60 1.85 15.38
CA LEU A 76 8.65 1.76 13.92
C LEU A 76 8.15 3.05 13.26
N VAL A 77 7.03 3.59 13.74
CA VAL A 77 6.47 4.87 13.28
C VAL A 77 7.49 5.99 13.44
N SER A 78 7.98 6.21 14.66
CA SER A 78 8.94 7.30 14.92
C SER A 78 10.21 7.17 14.08
N GLY A 79 10.79 5.97 13.99
CA GLY A 79 12.03 5.74 13.25
C GLY A 79 11.88 5.92 11.73
N ALA A 80 10.82 5.37 11.14
CA ALA A 80 10.58 5.46 9.70
C ALA A 80 10.15 6.87 9.28
N SER A 81 9.33 7.57 10.08
CA SER A 81 8.97 8.98 9.80
C SER A 81 10.19 9.90 9.75
N LEU A 82 11.23 9.63 10.55
CA LEU A 82 12.46 10.41 10.58
C LEU A 82 13.42 10.06 9.43
N ASN A 83 13.61 8.77 9.15
CA ASN A 83 14.71 8.29 8.30
C ASN A 83 14.26 7.60 7.00
N GLY A 84 12.94 7.52 6.77
CA GLY A 84 12.32 6.72 5.70
C GLY A 84 12.46 5.20 5.89
N PHE A 85 13.09 4.76 6.98
CA PHE A 85 13.38 3.35 7.26
C PHE A 85 13.77 3.14 8.73
N ILE A 86 13.36 2.01 9.28
CA ILE A 86 13.90 1.49 10.54
C ILE A 86 13.76 -0.04 10.56
N SER A 87 14.78 -0.72 11.08
CA SER A 87 14.69 -2.10 11.57
C SER A 87 15.05 -2.10 13.06
N THR A 88 14.21 -2.71 13.89
CA THR A 88 14.43 -2.72 15.35
C THR A 88 13.77 -3.90 16.03
N SER A 89 14.05 -4.09 17.31
CA SER A 89 13.40 -5.14 18.10
C SER A 89 12.87 -4.61 19.42
N TYR A 90 11.89 -5.33 19.97
CA TYR A 90 11.32 -5.06 21.28
C TYR A 90 11.06 -6.37 22.03
N GLY A 91 11.17 -6.34 23.36
CA GLY A 91 10.98 -7.52 24.20
C GLY A 91 12.27 -8.32 24.39
N LYS A 92 12.15 -9.47 25.06
CA LYS A 92 13.27 -10.34 25.46
C LYS A 92 12.88 -11.82 25.31
N ALA A 93 13.89 -12.66 25.09
CA ALA A 93 13.75 -14.12 24.98
C ALA A 93 12.60 -14.51 24.04
N LYS A 94 11.73 -15.45 24.46
CA LYS A 94 10.60 -15.96 23.67
C LYS A 94 9.53 -14.93 23.30
N ASN A 95 9.56 -13.74 23.91
CA ASN A 95 8.60 -12.66 23.63
C ASN A 95 9.24 -11.53 22.81
N LYS A 96 10.46 -11.72 22.29
CA LYS A 96 11.13 -10.72 21.46
C LYS A 96 10.49 -10.69 20.07
N LEU A 97 10.29 -9.47 19.56
CA LEU A 97 9.80 -9.20 18.22
C LEU A 97 10.85 -8.43 17.45
N TYR A 98 10.93 -8.71 16.17
CA TYR A 98 11.70 -7.98 15.17
C TYR A 98 10.71 -7.28 14.26
N GLY A 99 10.96 -6.01 13.94
CA GLY A 99 10.10 -5.22 13.09
C GLY A 99 10.88 -4.33 12.16
N LEU A 100 10.28 -4.07 11.00
CA LEU A 100 10.80 -3.20 9.97
C LEU A 100 9.67 -2.33 9.43
N ALA A 101 9.98 -1.06 9.20
CA ALA A 101 9.11 -0.11 8.52
C ALA A 101 9.93 0.65 7.49
N GLN A 102 9.40 0.77 6.27
CA GLN A 102 10.09 1.41 5.17
C GLN A 102 9.14 2.23 4.31
N CYS A 103 9.55 3.45 4.00
CA CYS A 103 8.89 4.29 3.02
C CYS A 103 9.47 4.05 1.62
N ARG A 104 8.64 4.31 0.61
CA ARG A 104 9.09 4.38 -0.77
C ARG A 104 10.14 5.49 -0.91
N GLY A 105 11.23 5.23 -1.64
CA GLY A 105 12.41 6.09 -1.57
C GLY A 105 12.28 7.49 -2.17
N ASP A 106 11.26 7.73 -3.01
CA ASP A 106 11.05 8.99 -3.74
C ASP A 106 9.93 9.88 -3.22
N ILE A 107 9.23 9.51 -2.14
CA ILE A 107 8.15 10.32 -1.54
C ILE A 107 8.67 11.35 -0.53
N SER A 108 7.81 12.31 -0.15
CA SER A 108 8.13 13.30 0.89
C SER A 108 8.16 12.68 2.29
N SER A 109 8.81 13.35 3.24
CA SER A 109 8.81 12.94 4.66
C SER A 109 7.40 12.93 5.26
N ASN A 110 6.53 13.84 4.81
CA ASN A 110 5.15 13.92 5.28
C ASN A 110 4.34 12.72 4.80
N ASP A 111 4.40 12.39 3.50
CA ASP A 111 3.71 11.22 2.94
C ASP A 111 4.21 9.91 3.57
N CYS A 112 5.52 9.83 3.78
CA CYS A 112 6.16 8.72 4.50
C CYS A 112 5.60 8.58 5.92
N SER A 113 5.56 9.67 6.68
CA SER A 113 5.07 9.65 8.06
C SER A 113 3.59 9.27 8.13
N SER A 114 2.74 9.85 7.28
CA SER A 114 1.31 9.52 7.22
C SER A 114 1.11 8.04 6.88
N CYS A 115 1.79 7.53 5.85
CA CYS A 115 1.66 6.14 5.43
C CYS A 115 2.04 5.15 6.55
N ILE A 116 3.17 5.37 7.24
CA ILE A 116 3.60 4.46 8.30
C ILE A 116 2.67 4.52 9.51
N GLN A 117 2.12 5.69 9.84
CA GLN A 117 1.12 5.82 10.91
C GLN A 117 -0.13 5.00 10.59
N ASP A 118 -0.61 5.05 9.36
CA ASP A 118 -1.79 4.31 8.95
C ASP A 118 -1.51 2.80 8.86
N ALA A 119 -0.37 2.41 8.29
CA ALA A 119 0.07 1.01 8.29
C ALA A 119 0.15 0.42 9.71
N ALA A 120 0.68 1.16 10.68
CA ALA A 120 0.79 0.72 12.07
C ALA A 120 -0.59 0.57 12.76
N LYS A 121 -1.56 1.43 12.42
CA LYS A 121 -2.94 1.31 12.92
C LYS A 121 -3.67 0.12 12.27
N GLU A 122 -3.59 0.02 10.95
CA GLU A 122 -4.36 -0.94 10.16
C GLU A 122 -3.87 -2.37 10.32
N ILE A 123 -2.55 -2.59 10.46
CA ILE A 123 -2.01 -3.95 10.65
C ILE A 123 -2.56 -4.63 11.90
N ARG A 124 -2.87 -3.87 12.96
CA ARG A 124 -3.48 -4.41 14.20
C ARG A 124 -4.98 -4.66 14.07
N LYS A 125 -5.68 -3.95 13.19
CA LYS A 125 -7.09 -4.21 12.90
C LYS A 125 -7.25 -5.45 12.03
N ARG A 126 -6.39 -5.59 11.01
CA ARG A 126 -6.44 -6.67 10.01
C ARG A 126 -5.82 -7.97 10.51
N CYS A 127 -4.73 -7.89 11.28
CA CYS A 127 -4.08 -9.03 11.93
C CYS A 127 -4.16 -8.89 13.46
N PRO A 128 -5.34 -9.09 14.08
CA PRO A 128 -5.54 -8.77 15.50
C PRO A 128 -4.75 -9.67 16.44
N ASN A 129 -4.48 -10.91 16.04
CA ASN A 129 -3.97 -11.95 16.93
C ASN A 129 -2.75 -12.68 16.37
N GLN A 130 -2.08 -12.18 15.34
CA GLN A 130 -0.91 -12.84 14.74
C GLN A 130 0.39 -12.17 15.19
N ALA A 131 1.40 -12.98 15.51
CA ALA A 131 2.72 -12.48 15.89
C ALA A 131 3.66 -12.29 14.69
N ASP A 132 3.33 -12.81 13.50
CA ASP A 132 3.94 -12.49 12.21
C ASP A 132 2.89 -11.85 11.29
N ALA A 133 3.08 -10.57 10.99
CA ALA A 133 2.18 -9.79 10.16
C ALA A 133 2.94 -8.80 9.26
N ARG A 134 2.37 -8.56 8.09
CA ARG A 134 2.91 -7.70 7.04
C ARG A 134 1.77 -6.88 6.44
N ILE A 135 2.01 -5.62 6.12
CA ILE A 135 1.06 -4.77 5.41
C ILE A 135 1.79 -3.90 4.38
N TRP A 136 1.24 -3.81 3.18
CA TRP A 136 1.80 -3.07 2.06
C TRP A 136 0.88 -1.91 1.68
N TYR A 137 1.48 -0.75 1.42
CA TYR A 137 0.85 0.44 0.87
C TYR A 137 1.65 0.90 -0.36
N ASP A 138 1.07 1.76 -1.19
CA ASP A 138 1.80 2.35 -2.32
C ASP A 138 3.04 3.15 -1.88
N TYR A 139 3.00 3.73 -0.68
CA TYR A 139 4.04 4.62 -0.16
C TYR A 139 4.90 3.99 0.94
N CYS A 140 4.51 2.85 1.50
CA CYS A 140 5.26 2.25 2.59
C CYS A 140 4.96 0.76 2.80
N PHE A 141 5.81 0.12 3.59
CA PHE A 141 5.72 -1.28 4.00
C PHE A 141 6.02 -1.39 5.49
N LEU A 142 5.28 -2.24 6.21
CA LEU A 142 5.51 -2.54 7.61
C LEU A 142 5.38 -4.04 7.86
N ARG A 143 6.34 -4.60 8.60
CA ARG A 143 6.39 -6.01 8.99
C ARG A 143 6.85 -6.16 10.43
N TYR A 144 6.30 -7.14 11.13
CA TYR A 144 6.87 -7.66 12.37
C TYR A 144 6.72 -9.18 12.46
N THR A 145 7.64 -9.84 13.16
CA THR A 145 7.58 -11.26 13.50
C THR A 145 8.41 -11.56 14.76
N THR A 146 8.24 -12.73 15.37
CA THR A 146 9.07 -13.22 16.48
C THR A 146 10.42 -13.74 16.02
N ASN A 147 10.56 -14.09 14.74
CA ASN A 147 11.81 -14.56 14.14
C ASN A 147 12.64 -13.38 13.62
N ASN A 148 13.96 -13.42 13.80
CA ASN A 148 14.81 -12.40 13.19
C ASN A 148 14.89 -12.64 11.68
N PHE A 149 14.47 -11.65 10.88
CA PHE A 149 14.46 -11.72 9.41
C PHE A 149 15.39 -10.69 8.76
N PHE A 150 16.11 -9.88 9.55
CA PHE A 150 16.91 -8.81 8.99
C PHE A 150 18.04 -9.34 8.11
N GLY A 151 18.10 -8.83 6.87
CA GLY A 151 19.10 -9.25 5.89
C GLY A 151 18.74 -10.53 5.12
N GLU A 152 17.63 -11.18 5.47
CA GLU A 152 17.16 -12.41 4.83
C GLU A 152 16.16 -12.11 3.70
N VAL A 153 16.31 -12.80 2.57
CA VAL A 153 15.39 -12.66 1.42
C VAL A 153 14.07 -13.38 1.73
N ASP A 154 12.96 -12.66 1.60
CA ASP A 154 11.61 -13.19 1.78
C ASP A 154 10.72 -12.81 0.58
N THR A 155 10.62 -13.78 -0.33
CA THR A 155 9.65 -13.81 -1.44
C THR A 155 8.56 -14.84 -1.20
N TYR A 156 8.30 -15.21 0.06
CA TYR A 156 7.37 -16.29 0.44
C TYR A 156 5.92 -15.93 0.12
N VAL A 157 5.48 -14.74 0.53
CA VAL A 157 4.18 -14.17 0.13
C VAL A 157 4.43 -13.10 -0.92
N GLY A 158 3.78 -13.25 -2.06
CA GLY A 158 3.76 -12.25 -3.12
C GLY A 158 2.35 -11.74 -3.37
N ILE A 159 2.14 -10.43 -3.29
CA ILE A 159 0.93 -9.79 -3.79
C ILE A 159 1.25 -9.22 -5.17
N PHE A 160 0.45 -9.60 -6.16
CA PHE A 160 0.66 -9.20 -7.53
C PHE A 160 -0.54 -8.42 -8.03
N TYR A 161 -0.27 -7.30 -8.67
CA TYR A 161 -1.28 -6.53 -9.39
C TYR A 161 -0.89 -6.47 -10.85
N TYR A 162 -1.86 -6.59 -11.75
CA TYR A 162 -1.61 -6.43 -13.17
C TYR A 162 -2.79 -5.75 -13.84
N ASN A 163 -2.47 -4.96 -14.86
CA ASN A 163 -3.48 -4.28 -15.66
C ASN A 163 -4.33 -5.33 -16.41
N VAL A 164 -5.63 -5.10 -16.54
CA VAL A 164 -6.52 -6.00 -17.27
C VAL A 164 -6.26 -5.99 -18.78
N GLU A 165 -5.72 -4.88 -19.29
CA GLU A 165 -5.43 -4.69 -20.71
C GLU A 165 -4.03 -5.18 -21.08
N ASP A 166 -3.97 -5.79 -22.26
CA ASP A 166 -2.74 -6.25 -22.89
C ASP A 166 -2.06 -5.13 -23.68
N VAL A 167 -0.75 -5.26 -23.85
CA VAL A 167 0.02 -4.42 -24.78
C VAL A 167 -0.23 -4.88 -26.23
N THR A 168 -0.16 -3.96 -27.18
CA THR A 168 -0.44 -4.24 -28.59
C THR A 168 0.71 -4.97 -29.32
N ASP A 169 1.96 -4.69 -28.94
CA ASP A 169 3.15 -5.39 -29.43
C ASP A 169 3.95 -5.94 -28.23
N PRO A 170 3.61 -7.16 -27.77
CA PRO A 170 4.28 -7.80 -26.64
C PRO A 170 5.79 -7.95 -26.82
N LYS A 171 6.25 -8.23 -28.05
CA LYS A 171 7.67 -8.49 -28.31
C LYS A 171 8.49 -7.20 -28.16
N ALA A 172 8.04 -6.10 -28.76
CA ALA A 172 8.72 -4.81 -28.63
C ALA A 172 8.63 -4.27 -27.20
N PHE A 173 7.47 -4.41 -26.56
CA PHE A 173 7.23 -3.96 -25.20
C PHE A 173 8.13 -4.71 -24.20
N ASN A 174 8.11 -6.05 -24.20
CA ASN A 174 8.86 -6.87 -23.26
C ASN A 174 10.38 -6.71 -23.46
N LYS A 175 10.86 -6.52 -24.70
CA LYS A 175 12.27 -6.19 -24.95
C LYS A 175 12.69 -4.88 -24.29
N LYS A 176 11.86 -3.83 -24.40
CA LYS A 176 12.12 -2.54 -23.79
C LYS A 176 11.96 -2.57 -22.26
N LEU A 177 10.98 -3.31 -21.76
CA LEU A 177 10.75 -3.52 -20.34
C LEU A 177 11.93 -4.25 -19.70
N GLY A 178 12.40 -5.35 -20.28
CA GLY A 178 13.54 -6.11 -19.77
C GLY A 178 14.80 -5.24 -19.67
N ALA A 179 15.16 -4.53 -20.75
CA ALA A 179 16.31 -3.63 -20.72
C ALA A 179 16.17 -2.49 -19.70
N LEU A 180 14.95 -1.98 -19.46
CA LEU A 180 14.70 -1.00 -18.42
C LEU A 180 14.85 -1.61 -17.01
N MET A 181 14.34 -2.82 -16.80
CA MET A 181 14.47 -3.55 -15.53
C MET A 181 15.92 -3.84 -15.20
N ASP A 182 16.72 -4.31 -16.16
CA ASP A 182 18.16 -4.55 -15.97
C ASP A 182 18.88 -3.28 -15.49
N LYS A 183 18.58 -2.15 -16.13
CA LYS A 183 19.13 -0.85 -15.77
C LYS A 183 18.75 -0.48 -14.33
N ILE A 184 17.46 -0.44 -13.99
CA ILE A 184 17.02 0.05 -12.68
C ILE A 184 17.34 -0.94 -11.56
N ASN A 185 17.44 -2.24 -11.84
CA ASN A 185 17.95 -3.23 -10.90
C ASN A 185 19.40 -2.92 -10.53
N SER A 186 20.26 -2.61 -11.51
CA SER A 186 21.65 -2.23 -11.22
C SER A 186 21.78 -0.96 -10.38
N GLU A 187 20.82 -0.03 -10.52
CA GLU A 187 20.75 1.16 -9.66
C GLU A 187 20.35 0.78 -8.23
N ALA A 188 19.36 -0.10 -8.04
CA ALA A 188 18.90 -0.50 -6.71
C ALA A 188 19.88 -1.41 -5.95
N VAL A 189 20.70 -2.19 -6.66
CA VAL A 189 21.65 -3.17 -6.11
C VAL A 189 22.97 -2.50 -5.68
N VAL A 190 22.85 -1.50 -4.81
CA VAL A 190 23.96 -0.78 -4.19
C VAL A 190 23.71 -0.67 -2.67
N PRO A 191 24.71 -0.27 -1.86
CA PRO A 191 24.47 -0.04 -0.44
C PRO A 191 23.29 0.93 -0.22
N ALA A 192 22.32 0.54 0.59
CA ALA A 192 21.07 1.28 0.77
C ALA A 192 21.24 2.75 1.23
N ILE A 193 22.39 3.08 1.82
CA ILE A 193 22.73 4.46 2.18
C ILE A 193 22.94 5.38 0.96
N ALA A 194 23.34 4.81 -0.18
CA ALA A 194 23.63 5.57 -1.40
C ALA A 194 22.36 6.09 -2.07
N ASN A 195 21.31 5.27 -2.16
CA ASN A 195 20.10 5.61 -2.90
C ASN A 195 18.81 4.97 -2.35
N LYS A 196 18.80 4.54 -1.09
CA LYS A 196 17.65 3.86 -0.45
C LYS A 196 17.28 2.53 -1.12
N ALA A 197 18.24 1.90 -1.80
CA ALA A 197 18.07 0.67 -2.58
C ALA A 197 16.93 0.78 -3.61
N LEU A 198 16.81 1.95 -4.24
CA LEU A 198 15.77 2.29 -5.21
C LEU A 198 16.39 2.55 -6.58
N GLY A 199 15.78 1.98 -7.61
CA GLY A 199 16.04 2.29 -9.01
C GLY A 199 14.75 2.71 -9.70
N LYS A 200 14.80 3.72 -10.56
CA LYS A 200 13.63 4.13 -11.34
C LYS A 200 14.02 4.71 -12.68
N GLY A 201 13.18 4.49 -13.69
CA GLY A 201 13.46 4.97 -15.03
C GLY A 201 12.27 4.88 -15.96
N LYS A 202 12.47 5.40 -17.17
CA LYS A 202 11.47 5.33 -18.24
C LYS A 202 12.10 5.05 -19.59
N THR A 203 11.36 4.40 -20.47
CA THR A 203 11.78 4.18 -21.86
C THR A 203 10.58 4.30 -22.81
N LYS A 204 10.82 4.87 -23.99
CA LYS A 204 9.81 4.87 -25.07
C LYS A 204 9.81 3.51 -25.77
N VAL A 205 8.60 2.97 -25.95
CA VAL A 205 8.34 1.80 -26.81
C VAL A 205 7.92 2.26 -28.20
N SER A 206 7.11 3.31 -28.26
CA SER A 206 6.65 3.98 -29.49
C SER A 206 6.53 5.50 -29.23
N PRO A 207 6.14 6.32 -30.22
CA PRO A 207 5.87 7.75 -30.00
C PRO A 207 4.79 8.03 -28.94
N PHE A 208 3.87 7.09 -28.72
CA PHE A 208 2.71 7.24 -27.85
C PHE A 208 2.80 6.45 -26.54
N VAL A 209 3.69 5.44 -26.47
CA VAL A 209 3.81 4.56 -25.31
C VAL A 209 5.17 4.71 -24.67
N THR A 210 5.17 5.14 -23.40
CA THR A 210 6.34 5.21 -22.53
C THR A 210 6.12 4.30 -21.34
N ILE A 211 7.07 3.39 -21.08
CA ILE A 211 7.10 2.58 -19.87
C ILE A 211 7.79 3.39 -18.77
N TYR A 212 7.17 3.42 -17.60
CA TYR A 212 7.74 3.90 -16.34
C TYR A 212 7.93 2.68 -15.44
N ALA A 213 9.10 2.51 -14.83
CA ALA A 213 9.36 1.41 -13.91
C ALA A 213 10.16 1.86 -12.68
N LEU A 214 9.81 1.27 -11.54
CA LEU A 214 10.49 1.47 -10.25
C LEU A 214 10.68 0.12 -9.57
N VAL A 215 11.86 -0.04 -8.99
CA VAL A 215 12.21 -1.16 -8.13
C VAL A 215 12.74 -0.62 -6.80
N GLN A 216 12.47 -1.34 -5.72
CA GLN A 216 13.04 -1.00 -4.42
C GLN A 216 13.19 -2.25 -3.55
N CYS A 217 14.35 -2.41 -2.93
CA CYS A 217 14.58 -3.44 -1.90
C CYS A 217 14.36 -2.88 -0.50
N THR A 218 14.08 -3.77 0.47
CA THR A 218 14.15 -3.37 1.88
C THR A 218 15.59 -3.05 2.27
N ARG A 219 15.80 -1.99 3.05
CA ARG A 219 17.14 -1.43 3.31
C ARG A 219 17.97 -2.23 4.30
N ASP A 220 17.43 -3.31 4.86
CA ASP A 220 18.15 -4.28 5.68
C ASP A 220 18.94 -5.30 4.85
N LEU A 221 18.68 -5.41 3.54
CA LEU A 221 19.36 -6.36 2.66
C LEU A 221 20.75 -5.89 2.23
N SER A 222 21.63 -6.87 1.99
CA SER A 222 22.86 -6.66 1.25
C SER A 222 22.56 -6.38 -0.24
N PRO A 223 23.48 -5.77 -1.01
CA PRO A 223 23.30 -5.62 -2.45
C PRO A 223 23.04 -6.96 -3.16
N GLN A 224 23.73 -8.03 -2.77
CA GLN A 224 23.53 -9.36 -3.34
C GLN A 224 22.11 -9.88 -3.08
N SER A 225 21.65 -9.82 -1.83
CA SER A 225 20.30 -10.25 -1.42
C SER A 225 19.20 -9.41 -2.08
N CYS A 226 19.45 -8.10 -2.26
CA CYS A 226 18.58 -7.23 -3.04
C CYS A 226 18.48 -7.69 -4.50
N GLY A 227 19.63 -7.99 -5.12
CA GLY A 227 19.68 -8.51 -6.49
C GLY A 227 18.94 -9.83 -6.66
N GLU A 228 19.06 -10.74 -5.69
CA GLU A 228 18.31 -12.00 -5.66
C GLU A 228 16.79 -11.76 -5.62
N CYS A 229 16.30 -10.91 -4.72
CA CYS A 229 14.87 -10.61 -4.63
C CYS A 229 14.33 -10.00 -5.93
N LEU A 230 15.04 -9.01 -6.48
CA LEU A 230 14.64 -8.35 -7.72
C LEU A 230 14.67 -9.31 -8.91
N ALA A 231 15.68 -10.19 -9.01
CA ALA A 231 15.75 -11.21 -10.03
C ALA A 231 14.58 -12.20 -9.95
N THR A 232 14.21 -12.64 -8.74
CA THR A 232 13.03 -13.49 -8.52
C THR A 232 11.74 -12.77 -8.93
N ALA A 233 11.58 -11.50 -8.60
CA ALA A 233 10.43 -10.70 -9.00
C ALA A 233 10.32 -10.55 -10.53
N THR A 234 11.40 -10.16 -11.20
CA THR A 234 11.41 -9.99 -12.66
C THR A 234 11.33 -11.31 -13.41
N GLY A 235 11.90 -12.39 -12.87
CA GLY A 235 11.87 -13.72 -13.46
C GLY A 235 10.47 -14.32 -13.55
N ASN A 236 9.56 -13.89 -12.67
CA ASN A 236 8.17 -14.34 -12.66
C ASN A 236 7.24 -13.51 -13.57
N PHE A 237 7.74 -12.46 -14.24
CA PHE A 237 6.92 -11.63 -15.12
C PHE A 237 6.15 -12.40 -16.19
N PRO A 238 6.72 -13.42 -16.88
CA PRO A 238 5.98 -14.19 -17.88
C PRO A 238 4.71 -14.85 -17.32
N ASN A 239 4.73 -15.24 -16.04
CA ASN A 239 3.61 -15.93 -15.40
C ASN A 239 2.61 -14.97 -14.75
N ILE A 240 3.09 -13.85 -14.22
CA ILE A 240 2.28 -12.93 -13.40
C ILE A 240 1.79 -11.73 -14.20
N CYS A 241 2.70 -11.11 -14.95
CA CYS A 241 2.45 -9.87 -15.65
C CYS A 241 2.04 -10.09 -17.10
N ASP A 242 2.22 -11.29 -17.65
CA ASP A 242 1.78 -11.79 -18.97
C ASP A 242 1.28 -10.71 -19.95
N ASN A 243 2.22 -9.98 -20.56
CA ASN A 243 1.97 -8.98 -21.60
C ASN A 243 1.01 -7.83 -21.21
N LYS A 244 0.79 -7.58 -19.91
CA LYS A 244 -0.06 -6.50 -19.40
C LYS A 244 0.62 -5.14 -19.49
N LYS A 245 -0.18 -4.10 -19.69
CA LYS A 245 0.27 -2.70 -19.75
C LYS A 245 0.90 -2.20 -18.43
N GLY A 246 0.60 -2.85 -17.32
CA GLY A 246 1.11 -2.50 -16.01
C GLY A 246 1.16 -3.70 -15.10
N CYS A 247 2.13 -3.73 -14.19
CA CYS A 247 2.28 -4.81 -13.22
C CYS A 247 2.97 -4.31 -11.95
N ARG A 248 2.59 -4.86 -10.81
CA ARG A 248 3.21 -4.66 -9.50
C ARG A 248 3.48 -6.01 -8.86
N VAL A 249 4.69 -6.20 -8.34
CA VAL A 249 5.12 -7.37 -7.60
C VAL A 249 5.57 -6.92 -6.22
N LEU A 250 4.84 -7.36 -5.19
CA LEU A 250 5.05 -6.96 -3.81
C LEU A 250 5.48 -8.19 -3.01
N TYR A 251 6.78 -8.31 -2.76
CA TYR A 251 7.32 -9.25 -1.79
C TYR A 251 7.61 -8.55 -0.45
N SER A 252 8.03 -9.32 0.56
CA SER A 252 8.42 -8.76 1.85
C SER A 252 9.79 -8.09 1.82
N SER A 253 10.61 -8.42 0.82
CA SER A 253 12.00 -7.97 0.67
C SER A 253 12.22 -7.03 -0.52
N CYS A 254 11.31 -6.99 -1.49
CA CYS A 254 11.40 -6.07 -2.62
C CYS A 254 10.04 -5.78 -3.26
N TYR A 255 10.02 -4.65 -3.95
CA TYR A 255 8.89 -4.09 -4.68
C TYR A 255 9.32 -3.83 -6.11
N VAL A 256 8.49 -4.25 -7.07
CA VAL A 256 8.68 -3.93 -8.50
C VAL A 256 7.36 -3.40 -9.05
N ARG A 257 7.42 -2.31 -9.81
CA ARG A 257 6.26 -1.78 -10.52
C ARG A 257 6.66 -1.25 -11.88
N TYR A 258 5.86 -1.56 -12.90
CA TYR A 258 5.88 -0.83 -14.16
C TYR A 258 4.47 -0.44 -14.58
N GLU A 259 4.37 0.68 -15.28
CA GLU A 259 3.13 1.23 -15.83
C GLU A 259 3.43 1.94 -17.15
N VAL A 260 2.40 2.19 -17.97
CA VAL A 260 2.50 3.04 -19.18
C VAL A 260 2.18 4.52 -18.94
N PHE A 261 2.09 4.91 -17.66
CA PHE A 261 1.86 6.28 -17.20
C PHE A 261 2.83 6.63 -16.07
N PRO A 262 3.13 7.93 -15.86
CA PRO A 262 4.02 8.38 -14.81
C PRO A 262 3.44 8.15 -13.41
N PHE A 263 4.28 7.68 -12.48
CA PHE A 263 3.92 7.45 -11.07
C PHE A 263 5.08 7.75 -10.09
N PHE A 264 6.12 8.44 -10.54
CA PHE A 264 7.28 8.81 -9.71
C PHE A 264 7.05 10.12 -8.99
N PHE A 265 7.68 10.26 -7.84
CA PHE A 265 7.65 11.52 -7.09
C PHE A 265 8.95 12.32 -7.27
N PRO A 266 8.86 13.67 -7.27
CA PRO A 266 7.61 14.44 -7.41
C PRO A 266 6.98 14.22 -8.80
N LEU A 267 5.65 14.22 -8.89
CA LEU A 267 4.93 14.14 -10.17
C LEU A 267 5.20 15.44 -10.94
N GLY A 268 5.59 15.33 -12.22
CA GLY A 268 5.81 16.51 -13.05
C GLY A 268 4.52 17.32 -13.26
N SER A 269 4.61 18.64 -13.41
CA SER A 269 3.46 19.53 -13.61
C SER A 269 2.62 19.27 -14.88
N GLN A 270 3.12 18.42 -15.80
CA GLN A 270 2.39 17.94 -16.99
C GLN A 270 2.07 16.43 -16.95
N GLU A 271 2.50 15.73 -15.90
CA GLU A 271 2.24 14.32 -15.70
C GLU A 271 0.99 14.21 -14.82
N SER A 272 -0.20 14.48 -15.41
CA SER A 272 -1.44 14.14 -14.73
C SER A 272 -1.46 12.62 -14.47
N LEU A 273 -1.93 12.22 -13.29
CA LEU A 273 -2.20 10.82 -12.98
C LEU A 273 -3.19 10.32 -14.04
N ALA A 274 -2.71 9.61 -15.06
CA ALA A 274 -3.58 8.96 -16.00
C ALA A 274 -4.44 7.98 -15.20
N ASN A 275 -5.77 8.18 -15.25
CA ASN A 275 -6.82 7.53 -14.48
C ASN A 275 -6.34 6.23 -13.79
N THR A 276 -5.75 6.36 -12.60
CA THR A 276 -5.18 5.26 -11.81
C THR A 276 -6.28 4.48 -11.11
N SER A 277 -7.41 4.28 -11.80
CA SER A 277 -8.52 3.53 -11.25
C SER A 277 -8.09 2.09 -11.05
N MET A 278 -8.20 1.61 -9.81
CA MET A 278 -7.98 0.20 -9.49
C MET A 278 -8.97 -0.72 -10.24
N ALA A 279 -10.02 -0.18 -10.86
CA ALA A 279 -10.90 -0.94 -11.76
C ALA A 279 -10.14 -1.56 -12.96
N TYR A 280 -9.00 -1.00 -13.35
CA TYR A 280 -8.16 -1.53 -14.41
C TYR A 280 -7.14 -2.59 -13.92
N TYR A 281 -7.15 -2.94 -12.63
CA TYR A 281 -6.20 -3.90 -12.08
C TYR A 281 -6.92 -5.10 -11.48
N ARG A 282 -6.32 -6.28 -11.67
CA ARG A 282 -6.63 -7.48 -10.90
C ARG A 282 -5.49 -7.77 -9.94
N SER A 283 -5.80 -8.41 -8.82
CA SER A 283 -4.81 -8.87 -7.86
C SER A 283 -4.83 -10.38 -7.69
N ILE A 284 -3.64 -10.95 -7.47
CA ILE A 284 -3.43 -12.34 -7.07
C ILE A 284 -2.52 -12.33 -5.85
N VAL A 285 -2.88 -13.09 -4.83
CA VAL A 285 -2.01 -13.35 -3.68
C VAL A 285 -1.45 -14.75 -3.84
N SER A 286 -0.13 -14.86 -3.99
CA SER A 286 0.57 -16.13 -3.90
C SER A 286 0.95 -16.42 -2.45
N LYS A 287 0.58 -17.63 -2.03
CA LYS A 287 1.11 -18.30 -0.85
C LYS A 287 1.58 -19.67 -1.36
N PRO A 288 2.72 -20.21 -0.92
CA PRO A 288 3.09 -21.57 -1.26
C PRO A 288 2.12 -22.59 -0.66
#